data_AF-A0A0G4MN71-F1
#
_entry.id   AF-A0A0G4MN71-F1
#
_cell.length_a   1.000
_cell.length_b   1.000
_cell.length_c   1.000
_cell.angle_alpha   90.00
_cell.angle_beta   90.00
_cell.angle_gamma   90.00
#
_symmetry.space_group_name_H-M   'P 1'
#
loop_
_entity.id
_entity.type
_entity.pdbx_description
1 polymer ?
#
loop_
_entity_poly.entity_id
_entity_poly.type
_entity_poly.pdbx_seq_one_letter_code
_entity_poly.pdbx_strand_id
1 'polypeptide(L)'
;MVPTNLTRYLTLPKEGLSDDVIRTELDTLANMDHTRWEDGYVSGAVYHGEEDLIKLQTEAYGKFTVANPIHPDVFPGVRKMEAEVVAMVLAMFNAPPGAAGVSTSG
;
A
#
# COMPACT_ATOMS: atom_id res chain seq x y z
N MET A 1 0.82 -4.29 -22.21
CA MET A 1 2.16 -4.09 -22.82
C MET A 1 2.47 -2.61 -22.69
N VAL A 2 3.64 -2.20 -22.19
CA VAL A 2 3.93 -0.77 -21.98
C VAL A 2 4.04 -0.06 -23.33
N PRO A 3 3.26 1.00 -23.60
CA PRO A 3 3.34 1.74 -24.86
C PRO A 3 4.74 2.29 -25.13
N THR A 4 5.17 2.28 -26.40
CA THR A 4 6.51 2.75 -26.81
C THR A 4 6.64 4.27 -26.85
N ASN A 5 5.52 4.98 -26.83
CA ASN A 5 5.44 6.45 -26.87
C ASN A 5 5.43 7.10 -25.48
N LEU A 6 5.53 6.34 -24.39
CA LEU A 6 5.65 6.90 -23.04
C LEU A 6 7.08 7.34 -22.74
N THR A 7 7.20 8.44 -22.00
CA THR A 7 8.48 8.94 -21.51
C THR A 7 9.13 7.90 -20.60
N ARG A 8 10.42 7.63 -20.81
CA ARG A 8 11.21 6.70 -19.98
C ARG A 8 12.27 7.46 -19.20
N TYR A 9 12.09 7.54 -17.89
CA TYR A 9 13.09 8.06 -16.96
C TYR A 9 14.11 6.95 -16.63
N LEU A 10 15.13 6.81 -17.48
CA LEU A 10 16.19 5.79 -17.31
C LEU A 10 17.37 6.27 -16.47
N THR A 11 17.41 7.57 -16.16
CA THR A 11 18.39 8.20 -15.27
C THR A 11 17.70 9.25 -14.42
N LEU A 12 18.30 9.62 -13.29
CA LEU A 12 17.80 10.72 -12.48
C LEU A 12 17.83 12.02 -13.33
N PRO A 13 16.74 12.81 -13.36
CA PRO A 13 16.74 14.07 -14.07
C PRO A 13 17.73 15.03 -13.40
N LYS A 14 18.42 15.83 -14.21
CA LYS A 14 19.40 16.80 -13.70
C LYS A 14 18.74 17.86 -12.82
N GLU A 15 17.52 18.26 -13.18
CA GLU A 15 16.70 19.20 -12.43
C GLU A 15 15.45 18.48 -11.92
N GLY A 16 14.98 18.84 -10.73
CA GLY A 16 13.74 18.30 -10.18
C GLY A 16 12.53 18.63 -11.06
N LEU A 17 11.68 17.64 -11.29
CA LEU A 17 10.40 17.86 -11.97
C LEU A 17 9.44 18.61 -11.03
N SER A 18 8.58 19.45 -11.59
CA SER A 18 7.52 20.09 -10.80
C SER A 18 6.46 19.07 -10.39
N ASP A 19 5.77 19.35 -9.29
CA ASP A 19 4.68 18.50 -8.82
C ASP A 19 3.61 18.26 -9.89
N ASP A 20 3.29 19.25 -10.73
CA ASP A 20 2.28 19.11 -11.77
C ASP A 20 2.71 18.13 -12.88
N VAL A 21 4.01 18.13 -13.21
CA VAL A 21 4.57 17.13 -14.13
C VAL A 21 4.50 15.76 -13.48
N ILE A 22 4.89 15.63 -12.20
CA ILE A 22 4.82 14.35 -11.47
C ILE A 22 3.37 13.83 -11.40
N ARG A 23 2.40 14.68 -11.08
CA ARG A 23 0.97 14.30 -11.05
C ARG A 23 0.48 13.84 -12.41
N THR A 24 0.83 14.56 -13.48
CA THR A 24 0.47 14.18 -14.85
C THR A 24 1.06 12.81 -15.24
N GLU A 25 2.30 12.55 -14.86
CA GLU A 25 2.95 11.25 -15.09
C GLU A 25 2.28 10.15 -14.26
N LEU A 26 1.97 10.38 -12.98
CA LEU A 26 1.24 9.43 -12.14
C LEU A 26 -0.15 9.12 -12.70
N ASP A 27 -0.90 10.12 -13.17
CA ASP A 27 -2.20 9.94 -13.82
C ASP A 27 -2.08 9.14 -15.11
N THR A 28 -1.04 9.40 -15.91
CA THR A 28 -0.76 8.64 -17.13
C THR A 28 -0.48 7.18 -16.81
N LEU A 29 0.31 6.90 -15.77
CA LEU A 29 0.65 5.54 -15.33
C LEU A 29 -0.56 4.81 -14.74
N ALA A 30 -1.37 5.48 -13.94
CA ALA A 30 -2.57 4.92 -13.32
C ALA A 30 -3.64 4.54 -14.36
N ASN A 31 -3.73 5.29 -15.46
CA ASN A 31 -4.69 5.06 -16.55
C ASN A 31 -4.12 4.25 -17.73
N MET A 32 -2.98 3.57 -17.55
CA MET A 32 -2.45 2.69 -18.58
C MET A 32 -3.41 1.53 -18.85
N ASP A 33 -3.59 1.16 -20.13
CA ASP A 33 -4.42 0.02 -20.51
C ASP A 33 -4.06 -1.24 -19.71
N HIS A 34 -5.02 -1.69 -18.90
CA HIS A 34 -4.92 -2.90 -18.10
C HIS A 34 -6.17 -3.77 -18.27
N THR A 35 -6.06 -5.04 -17.89
CA THR A 35 -7.23 -5.92 -17.81
C THR A 35 -8.18 -5.35 -16.75
N ARG A 36 -9.47 -5.24 -17.10
CA ARG A 36 -10.53 -4.70 -16.24
C ARG A 36 -10.77 -5.64 -15.04
N TRP A 37 -9.95 -5.50 -14.00
CA TRP A 37 -10.08 -6.29 -12.77
C TRP A 37 -11.30 -5.82 -11.96
N GLU A 38 -11.69 -4.56 -12.14
CA GLU A 38 -12.87 -3.92 -11.59
C GLU A 38 -14.16 -4.61 -12.05
N ASP A 39 -14.15 -5.16 -13.27
CA ASP A 39 -15.26 -5.94 -13.83
C ASP A 39 -15.19 -7.44 -13.44
N GLY A 40 -14.25 -7.83 -12.59
CA GLY A 40 -14.09 -9.21 -12.11
C GLY A 40 -13.45 -10.19 -13.11
N TYR A 41 -12.81 -9.70 -14.20
CA TYR A 41 -12.22 -10.57 -15.22
C TYR A 41 -10.84 -11.15 -14.86
N VAL A 42 -10.28 -10.79 -13.71
CA VAL A 42 -8.95 -11.22 -13.29
C VAL A 42 -9.10 -12.16 -12.10
N SER A 43 -8.60 -13.40 -12.23
CA SER A 43 -8.59 -14.38 -11.14
C SER A 43 -7.58 -13.97 -10.07
N GLY A 44 -8.04 -13.77 -8.83
CA GLY A 44 -7.19 -13.28 -7.75
C GLY A 44 -6.80 -11.82 -8.00
N ALA A 45 -5.51 -11.49 -7.87
CA ALA A 45 -4.91 -10.15 -8.06
C ALA A 45 -5.42 -9.05 -7.12
N VAL A 46 -6.73 -8.80 -7.07
CA VAL A 46 -7.39 -7.82 -6.21
C VAL A 46 -8.52 -8.50 -5.43
N TYR A 47 -8.48 -8.43 -4.10
CA TYR A 47 -9.37 -9.21 -3.23
C TYR A 47 -10.65 -8.48 -2.78
N HIS A 48 -10.65 -7.14 -2.76
CA HIS A 48 -11.82 -6.35 -2.32
C HIS A 48 -12.11 -5.19 -3.29
N GLY A 49 -11.14 -4.30 -3.52
CA GLY A 49 -11.20 -3.31 -4.62
C GLY A 49 -12.27 -2.22 -4.54
N GLU A 50 -13.11 -2.19 -3.50
CA GLU A 50 -14.22 -1.22 -3.39
C GLU A 50 -13.72 0.16 -2.97
N GLU A 51 -14.35 1.20 -3.53
CA GLU A 51 -13.92 2.59 -3.40
C GLU A 51 -13.89 3.08 -1.94
N ASP A 52 -14.89 2.73 -1.13
CA ASP A 52 -14.97 3.18 0.26
C ASP A 52 -13.84 2.58 1.13
N LEU A 53 -13.50 1.31 0.91
CA LEU A 53 -12.40 0.67 1.62
C LEU A 53 -11.05 1.25 1.16
N ILE A 54 -10.87 1.48 -0.15
CA ILE A 54 -9.65 2.11 -0.69
C ILE A 54 -9.46 3.50 -0.07
N LYS A 55 -10.50 4.32 0.01
CA LYS A 55 -10.43 5.66 0.65
C LYS A 55 -9.96 5.57 2.10
N LEU A 56 -10.52 4.65 2.88
CA LEU A 56 -10.12 4.44 4.27
C LEU A 56 -8.66 3.98 4.38
N GLN A 57 -8.22 3.06 3.50
CA GLN A 57 -6.84 2.58 3.46
C GLN A 57 -5.85 3.69 3.09
N THR A 58 -6.18 4.51 2.08
CA THR A 58 -5.35 5.65 1.68
C THR A 58 -5.25 6.69 2.80
N GLU A 59 -6.34 6.97 3.51
CA GLU A 59 -6.31 7.86 4.68
C GLU A 59 -5.39 7.31 5.78
N ALA A 60 -5.52 6.02 6.11
CA ALA A 60 -4.65 5.38 7.10
C ALA A 60 -3.18 5.43 6.69
N TYR A 61 -2.87 5.08 5.43
CA TYR A 61 -1.50 5.17 4.88
C TYR A 61 -0.95 6.60 4.97
N GLY A 62 -1.76 7.61 4.62
CA GLY A 62 -1.40 9.02 4.72
C GLY A 62 -1.03 9.47 6.13
N LYS A 63 -1.74 8.98 7.16
CA LYS A 63 -1.44 9.30 8.57
C LYS A 63 -0.11 8.71 9.05
N PHE A 64 0.33 7.60 8.48
CA PHE A 64 1.51 6.86 8.93
C PHE A 64 2.63 6.78 7.87
N THR A 65 2.61 7.62 6.83
CA THR A 65 3.51 7.53 5.67
C THR A 65 5.00 7.55 6.03
N VAL A 66 5.37 8.25 7.10
CA VAL A 66 6.77 8.36 7.57
C VAL A 66 7.08 7.45 8.76
N ALA A 67 6.12 6.65 9.21
CA ALA A 67 6.31 5.80 10.38
C ALA A 67 7.27 4.65 10.08
N ASN A 68 8.21 4.42 11.00
CA ASN A 68 9.17 3.33 10.92
C ASN A 68 9.13 2.51 12.22
N PRO A 69 8.61 1.26 12.21
CA PRO A 69 8.48 0.41 13.39
C PRO A 69 9.80 0.10 14.14
N ILE A 70 10.97 0.36 13.53
CA ILE A 70 12.28 0.30 14.21
C ILE A 70 12.35 1.27 15.40
N HIS A 71 11.57 2.36 15.36
CA HIS A 71 11.52 3.40 16.39
C HIS A 71 10.16 3.42 17.12
N PRO A 72 9.84 2.42 17.97
CA PRO A 72 8.55 2.36 18.67
C PRO A 72 8.36 3.48 19.70
N ASP A 73 9.44 4.11 20.14
CA ASP A 73 9.45 5.31 20.97
C ASP A 73 8.96 6.54 20.20
N VAL A 74 9.26 6.63 18.91
CA VAL A 74 8.81 7.70 18.01
C VAL A 74 7.41 7.42 17.46
N PHE A 75 7.10 6.15 17.17
CA PHE A 75 5.83 5.73 16.55
C PHE A 75 5.06 4.71 17.42
N PRO A 76 4.69 5.07 18.68
CA PRO A 76 4.01 4.14 19.59
C PRO A 76 2.64 3.68 19.09
N GLY A 77 1.99 4.51 18.25
CA GLY A 77 0.72 4.16 17.60
C GLY A 77 0.85 2.96 16.65
N VAL A 78 1.91 2.92 15.84
CA VAL A 78 2.16 1.78 14.93
C VAL A 78 2.50 0.52 15.71
N ARG A 79 3.34 0.64 16.75
CA ARG A 79 3.64 -0.49 17.66
C ARG A 79 2.38 -1.06 18.29
N LYS A 80 1.43 -0.20 18.71
CA LYS A 80 0.14 -0.62 19.24
C LYS A 80 -0.68 -1.36 18.17
N MET A 81 -0.84 -0.77 16.98
CA MET A 81 -1.62 -1.37 15.89
C MET A 81 -1.08 -2.74 15.47
N GLU A 82 0.24 -2.90 15.30
CA GLU A 82 0.84 -4.20 14.95
C GLU A 82 0.60 -5.27 16.03
N ALA A 83 0.70 -4.90 17.31
CA ALA A 83 0.43 -5.81 18.41
C ALA A 83 -1.04 -6.26 18.44
N GLU A 84 -1.98 -5.36 18.14
CA GLU A 84 -3.40 -5.65 18.09
C GLU A 84 -3.78 -6.50 16.88
N VAL A 85 -3.17 -6.28 15.71
CA VAL A 85 -3.32 -7.15 14.54
C VAL A 85 -2.88 -8.57 14.88
N VAL A 86 -1.70 -8.74 15.48
CA VAL A 86 -1.23 -10.06 15.93
C VAL A 86 -2.20 -10.70 16.92
N ALA A 87 -2.69 -9.94 17.91
CA ALA A 87 -3.62 -10.46 18.91
C ALA A 87 -4.96 -10.91 18.28
N MET A 88 -5.53 -10.13 17.35
CA MET A 88 -6.75 -10.50 16.63
C MET A 88 -6.56 -11.76 15.79
N VAL A 89 -5.42 -11.90 15.11
CA VAL A 89 -5.12 -13.09 14.30
C VAL A 89 -4.90 -14.33 15.18
N LEU A 90 -4.15 -14.20 16.29
CA LEU A 90 -3.99 -15.30 17.26
C LEU A 90 -5.35 -15.78 17.80
N ALA A 91 -6.24 -14.85 18.14
CA ALA A 91 -7.60 -15.17 18.57
C ALA A 91 -8.41 -15.86 17.47
N MET A 92 -8.35 -15.36 16.23
CA MET A 92 -9.04 -15.94 15.07
C MET A 92 -8.62 -17.40 14.80
N PHE A 93 -7.37 -17.75 15.08
CA PHE A 93 -6.83 -19.11 14.92
C PHE A 93 -6.84 -19.96 16.21
N ASN A 94 -7.53 -19.52 17.28
CA ASN A 94 -7.63 -20.23 18.56
C ASN A 94 -6.26 -20.57 19.19
N ALA A 95 -5.32 -19.63 19.15
CA ALA A 95 -3.98 -19.85 19.66
C ALA A 95 -3.97 -20.16 21.18
N PRO A 96 -3.05 -21.02 21.67
CA PRO A 96 -2.97 -21.35 23.09
C PRO A 96 -2.46 -20.17 23.93
N PRO A 97 -2.68 -20.20 25.27
CA PRO A 97 -2.07 -19.24 26.18
C PRO A 97 -0.55 -19.16 25.99
N GLY A 98 0.00 -17.96 25.92
CA GLY A 98 1.43 -17.72 25.70
C GLY A 98 1.88 -17.75 24.24
N ALA A 99 0.97 -17.97 23.28
CA ALA A 99 1.27 -17.79 21.87
C ALA A 99 1.67 -16.33 21.56
N ALA A 100 2.53 -16.16 20.57
CA ALA A 100 3.05 -14.89 20.11
C ALA A 100 3.17 -14.87 18.58
N GLY A 101 3.32 -13.68 18.01
CA GLY A 101 3.49 -13.48 16.58
C GLY A 101 4.09 -12.13 16.26
N VAL A 102 4.34 -11.90 14.98
CA VAL A 102 4.87 -10.66 14.43
C VAL A 102 4.27 -10.43 13.05
N SER A 103 4.01 -9.17 12.69
CA SER A 103 3.64 -8.79 11.32
C SER A 103 4.85 -8.95 10.38
N THR A 104 4.61 -9.47 9.19
CA THR A 104 5.62 -9.54 8.10
C THR A 104 5.16 -8.70 6.91
N SER A 105 5.99 -8.59 5.88
CA SER A 105 5.64 -7.86 4.65
C SER A 105 4.68 -8.62 3.72
N GLY A 106 4.42 -9.90 3.98
CA GLY A 106 3.66 -10.83 3.13
C GLY A 106 3.99 -12.28 3.43
#